data_AF-X1F599-F1
#
_entry.id   AF-X1F599-F1
#
_cell.length_a   1.000
_cell.length_b   1.000
_cell.length_c   1.000
_cell.angle_alpha   90.00
_cell.angle_beta   90.00
_cell.angle_gamma   90.00
#
_symmetry.space_group_name_H-M   'P 1'
#
loop_
_entity.id
_entity.type
_entity.pdbx_description
1 polymer ?
#
loop_
_entity_poly.entity_id
_entity_poly.type
_entity_poly.pdbx_seq_one_letter_code
_entity_poly.pdbx_strand_id
1 'polypeptide(L)'
;LIVGDDIAYLRMWEDGYTHAVNIEKGIFGIIKDVNPKNDPVIYEALITPRELIYSNVLIKNGKPYWLGMGKDHPKEGFNYSGNWFEGKTDENGNNILHAHPNARYTINLTDLSNCDPKLEDPNGVPIHGILYGGRDSDTMPPVVESLSWEYGIFMGATIESETTSATLGAVGVRKASPMANLDFLVVPLGKYLKNHRKFGNRLKYCPKVFSTNYFLKGKDGKYLNGMLDKKIWVIWAEGRTQGDFDAIETPIGYLPKYDDLKALFKLELDKDYSQEDYTEQFK
;
A
#
# COMPACT_ATOMS: atom_id res chain seq x y z
N LEU A 1 -13.91 3.70 1.22
CA LEU A 1 -14.37 2.55 0.41
C LEU A 1 -13.27 2.21 -0.60
N ILE A 2 -13.32 1.05 -1.25
CA ILE A 2 -12.32 0.64 -2.25
C ILE A 2 -12.97 0.36 -3.60
N VAL A 3 -12.28 0.74 -4.67
CA VAL A 3 -12.62 0.35 -6.06
C VAL A 3 -11.65 -0.70 -6.61
N GLY A 4 -10.49 -0.90 -5.98
CA GLY A 4 -9.47 -1.86 -6.36
C GLY A 4 -8.27 -1.76 -5.43
N ASP A 5 -7.37 -2.74 -5.50
CA ASP A 5 -6.18 -2.84 -4.62
C ASP A 5 -4.86 -3.08 -5.36
N ASP A 6 -4.89 -3.38 -6.66
CA ASP A 6 -3.67 -3.61 -7.46
C ASP A 6 -3.63 -2.72 -8.72
N ILE A 7 -4.58 -2.84 -9.65
CA ILE A 7 -4.51 -2.14 -10.93
C ILE A 7 -5.54 -1.01 -11.08
N ALA A 8 -5.06 0.17 -11.49
CA ALA A 8 -5.91 1.29 -11.91
C ALA A 8 -5.65 1.66 -13.37
N TYR A 9 -6.71 1.78 -14.16
CA TYR A 9 -6.65 2.31 -15.51
C TYR A 9 -7.16 3.74 -15.57
N LEU A 10 -6.24 4.67 -15.87
CA LEU A 10 -6.48 6.11 -15.83
C LEU A 10 -6.75 6.66 -17.23
N ARG A 11 -7.76 7.52 -17.35
CA ARG A 11 -8.10 8.23 -18.58
C ARG A 11 -8.58 9.64 -18.32
N MET A 12 -8.38 10.52 -19.30
CA MET A 12 -8.98 11.85 -19.28
C MET A 12 -10.50 11.74 -19.43
N TRP A 13 -11.24 12.57 -18.70
CA TRP A 13 -12.68 12.59 -18.73
C TRP A 13 -13.24 13.96 -19.15
N GLU A 14 -14.54 14.01 -19.47
CA GLU A 14 -15.20 15.19 -20.03
C GLU A 14 -15.28 16.38 -19.07
N ASP A 15 -15.24 16.11 -17.75
CA ASP A 15 -15.21 17.14 -16.70
C ASP A 15 -13.82 17.78 -16.52
N GLY A 16 -12.82 17.28 -17.25
CA GLY A 16 -11.45 17.78 -17.24
C GLY A 16 -10.54 17.14 -16.18
N TYR A 17 -11.08 16.25 -15.34
CA TYR A 17 -10.30 15.43 -14.41
C TYR A 17 -9.80 14.15 -15.10
N THR A 18 -8.87 13.48 -14.42
CA THR A 18 -8.57 12.07 -14.71
C THR A 18 -9.54 11.19 -13.96
N HIS A 19 -10.12 10.21 -14.65
CA HIS A 19 -10.91 9.17 -14.02
C HIS A 19 -10.13 7.86 -13.99
N ALA A 20 -10.32 7.08 -12.94
CA ALA A 20 -9.81 5.72 -12.84
C ALA A 20 -10.94 4.69 -12.78
N VAL A 21 -10.71 3.57 -13.45
CA VAL A 21 -11.46 2.33 -13.26
C VAL A 21 -10.51 1.25 -12.76
N ASN A 22 -11.01 0.33 -11.95
CA ASN A 22 -10.34 -0.94 -11.74
C ASN A 22 -10.66 -1.86 -12.93
N ILE A 23 -9.65 -2.55 -13.45
CA ILE A 23 -9.81 -3.50 -14.57
C ILE A 23 -9.90 -4.95 -14.10
N GLU A 24 -9.88 -5.17 -12.79
CA GLU A 24 -9.96 -6.47 -12.12
C GLU A 24 -11.34 -6.67 -11.47
N LYS A 25 -11.70 -7.93 -11.25
CA LYS A 25 -12.97 -8.32 -10.61
C LYS A 25 -12.83 -8.78 -9.17
N GLY A 26 -11.62 -9.11 -8.76
CA GLY A 26 -11.32 -9.70 -7.48
C GLY A 26 -9.92 -9.34 -7.04
N ILE A 27 -9.58 -9.81 -5.85
CA ILE A 27 -8.28 -9.62 -5.23
C ILE A 27 -7.49 -10.92 -5.36
N PHE A 28 -6.22 -10.81 -5.75
CA PHE A 28 -5.25 -11.90 -5.69
C PHE A 28 -4.13 -11.60 -4.69
N GLY A 29 -4.51 -11.45 -3.42
CA GLY A 29 -3.67 -10.90 -2.38
C GLY A 29 -2.74 -11.93 -1.73
N ILE A 30 -1.56 -11.48 -1.28
CA ILE A 30 -0.72 -12.25 -0.35
C ILE A 30 -1.47 -12.36 0.99
N ILE A 31 -1.71 -13.58 1.44
CA ILE A 31 -2.49 -13.82 2.67
C ILE A 31 -1.63 -13.72 3.95
N LYS A 32 -0.30 -13.79 3.81
CA LYS A 32 0.63 -13.70 4.94
C LYS A 32 0.36 -12.42 5.74
N ASP A 33 0.30 -12.58 7.06
CA ASP A 33 0.09 -11.52 8.06
C ASP A 33 -1.31 -10.85 8.03
N VAL A 34 -2.24 -11.27 7.15
CA VAL A 34 -3.65 -10.88 7.24
C VAL A 34 -4.24 -11.39 8.55
N ASN A 35 -4.69 -10.47 9.40
CA ASN A 35 -5.11 -10.79 10.77
C ASN A 35 -6.20 -9.81 11.25
N PRO A 36 -6.96 -10.14 12.32
CA PRO A 36 -8.11 -9.33 12.73
C PRO A 36 -7.74 -7.95 13.29
N LYS A 37 -6.46 -7.70 13.63
CA LYS A 37 -6.00 -6.41 14.14
C LYS A 37 -5.61 -5.46 13.02
N ASN A 38 -4.85 -5.95 12.03
CA ASN A 38 -4.27 -5.10 10.99
C ASN A 38 -5.15 -5.01 9.75
N ASP A 39 -5.87 -6.08 9.41
CA ASP A 39 -6.62 -6.23 8.17
C ASP A 39 -8.03 -6.81 8.43
N PRO A 40 -8.83 -6.19 9.34
CA PRO A 40 -10.08 -6.78 9.83
C PRO A 40 -11.08 -7.09 8.72
N VAL A 41 -11.21 -6.21 7.72
CA VAL A 41 -12.18 -6.37 6.62
C VAL A 41 -11.82 -7.58 5.74
N ILE A 42 -10.54 -7.72 5.36
CA ILE A 42 -10.07 -8.85 4.58
C ILE A 42 -10.17 -10.13 5.43
N TYR A 43 -9.71 -10.08 6.68
CA TYR A 43 -9.76 -11.21 7.60
C TYR A 43 -11.18 -11.77 7.77
N GLU A 44 -12.16 -10.89 8.03
CA GLU A 44 -13.57 -11.25 8.16
C GLU A 44 -14.10 -11.93 6.89
N ALA A 45 -13.77 -11.38 5.72
CA ALA A 45 -14.16 -11.96 4.44
C ALA A 45 -13.59 -13.37 4.26
N LEU A 46 -12.33 -13.60 4.63
CA LEU A 46 -11.67 -14.90 4.51
C LEU A 46 -12.25 -15.97 5.46
N ILE A 47 -12.65 -15.61 6.68
CA ILE A 47 -13.14 -16.59 7.67
C ILE A 47 -14.64 -16.87 7.61
N THR A 48 -15.38 -16.14 6.78
CA THR A 48 -16.83 -16.26 6.65
C THR A 48 -17.18 -17.07 5.39
N PRO A 49 -18.14 -18.02 5.45
CA PRO A 49 -18.51 -18.84 4.28
C PRO A 49 -18.89 -17.99 3.05
N ARG A 50 -18.15 -18.19 1.94
CA ARG A 50 -18.35 -17.55 0.63
C ARG A 50 -17.51 -18.26 -0.45
N GLU A 51 -17.64 -17.83 -1.70
CA GLU A 51 -16.76 -18.30 -2.79
C GLU A 51 -15.37 -17.69 -2.65
N LEU A 52 -14.36 -18.54 -2.47
CA LEU A 52 -13.00 -18.12 -2.16
C LEU A 52 -12.02 -19.22 -2.55
N ILE A 53 -10.81 -18.84 -2.96
CA ILE A 53 -9.73 -19.77 -3.29
C ILE A 53 -8.52 -19.45 -2.43
N TYR A 54 -8.04 -20.43 -1.68
CA TYR A 54 -6.75 -20.37 -1.01
C TYR A 54 -5.68 -21.09 -1.82
N SER A 55 -4.49 -20.52 -1.89
CA SER A 55 -3.33 -21.17 -2.53
C SER A 55 -2.16 -21.25 -1.57
N ASN A 56 -1.58 -22.44 -1.44
CA ASN A 56 -0.37 -22.72 -0.65
C ASN A 56 -0.46 -22.43 0.87
N VAL A 57 -1.67 -22.50 1.43
CA VAL A 57 -1.93 -22.45 2.88
C VAL A 57 -1.92 -23.86 3.49
N LEU A 58 -1.89 -23.96 4.82
CA LEU A 58 -2.16 -25.22 5.53
C LEU A 58 -3.67 -25.48 5.52
N ILE A 59 -4.08 -26.70 5.20
CA ILE A 59 -5.46 -27.18 5.30
C ILE A 59 -5.52 -28.31 6.34
N LYS A 60 -6.47 -28.20 7.28
CA LYS A 60 -6.83 -29.27 8.22
C LYS A 60 -8.34 -29.26 8.44
N ASN A 61 -8.99 -30.41 8.27
CA ASN A 61 -10.45 -30.57 8.45
C ASN A 61 -11.27 -29.52 7.65
N GLY A 62 -10.83 -29.23 6.41
CA GLY A 62 -11.46 -28.25 5.54
C GLY A 62 -11.25 -26.78 5.94
N LYS A 63 -10.43 -26.49 6.96
CA LYS A 63 -10.13 -25.13 7.41
C LYS A 63 -8.73 -24.67 6.97
N PRO A 64 -8.61 -23.43 6.46
CA PRO A 64 -7.34 -22.83 6.09
C PRO A 64 -6.61 -22.23 7.30
N TYR A 65 -5.28 -22.30 7.28
CA TYR A 65 -4.40 -21.64 8.23
C TYR A 65 -3.19 -21.07 7.49
N TRP A 66 -2.87 -19.81 7.75
CA TRP A 66 -1.76 -19.10 7.11
C TRP A 66 -0.80 -18.50 8.13
N LEU A 67 0.35 -18.02 7.65
CA LEU A 67 1.34 -17.33 8.47
C LEU A 67 0.78 -15.99 8.95
N GLY A 68 0.91 -15.71 10.24
CA GLY A 68 0.50 -14.42 10.81
C GLY A 68 -1.02 -14.24 10.95
N MET A 69 -1.82 -15.31 10.82
CA MET A 69 -3.29 -15.28 10.96
C MET A 69 -3.80 -14.74 12.32
N GLY A 70 -2.94 -14.67 13.33
CA GLY A 70 -3.32 -14.25 14.69
C GLY A 70 -4.13 -15.29 15.46
N LYS A 71 -4.08 -16.55 15.03
CA LYS A 71 -4.73 -17.70 15.68
C LYS A 71 -3.78 -18.90 15.69
N ASP A 72 -3.97 -19.78 16.66
CA ASP A 72 -3.28 -21.07 16.69
C ASP A 72 -3.64 -21.91 15.46
N HIS A 73 -2.65 -22.62 14.94
CA HIS A 73 -2.80 -23.55 13.82
C HIS A 73 -2.55 -24.99 14.29
N PRO A 74 -3.09 -25.99 13.59
CA PRO A 74 -2.82 -27.38 13.91
C PRO A 74 -1.36 -27.72 13.65
N LYS A 75 -0.85 -28.70 14.39
CA LYS A 75 0.54 -29.20 14.29
C LYS A 75 0.77 -30.14 13.11
N GLU A 76 -0.27 -30.42 12.34
CA GLU A 76 -0.24 -31.26 11.15
C GLU A 76 -1.41 -30.94 10.21
N GLY A 77 -1.25 -31.29 8.95
CA GLY A 77 -2.27 -31.12 7.93
C GLY A 77 -1.69 -31.32 6.53
N PHE A 78 -2.29 -30.68 5.54
CA PHE A 78 -1.82 -30.71 4.16
C PHE A 78 -1.49 -29.29 3.68
N ASN A 79 -0.32 -29.09 3.10
CA ASN A 79 0.07 -27.81 2.53
C ASN A 79 0.80 -28.00 1.18
N TYR A 80 1.48 -26.95 0.70
CA TYR A 80 2.23 -26.95 -0.56
C TYR A 80 3.33 -28.01 -0.65
N SER A 81 3.75 -28.62 0.46
CA SER A 81 4.72 -29.72 0.52
C SER A 81 4.10 -31.12 0.65
N GLY A 82 2.77 -31.22 0.47
CA GLY A 82 1.99 -32.43 0.76
C GLY A 82 1.62 -32.54 2.23
N ASN A 83 1.69 -33.74 2.80
CA ASN A 83 1.48 -33.95 4.24
C ASN A 83 2.52 -33.16 5.04
N TRP A 84 2.06 -32.27 5.91
CA TRP A 84 2.90 -31.38 6.71
C TRP A 84 2.69 -31.63 8.20
N PHE A 85 3.75 -31.45 8.97
CA PHE A 85 3.74 -31.45 10.43
C PHE A 85 4.75 -30.43 10.97
N GLU A 86 4.54 -29.97 12.20
CA GLU A 86 5.40 -29.01 12.89
C GLU A 86 6.84 -29.55 12.98
N GLY A 87 7.81 -28.80 12.45
CA GLY A 87 9.22 -29.22 12.39
C GLY A 87 9.60 -30.04 11.15
N LYS A 88 8.70 -30.24 10.19
CA LYS A 88 9.05 -30.87 8.90
C LYS A 88 10.14 -30.06 8.19
N THR A 89 11.15 -30.74 7.67
CA THR A 89 12.24 -30.13 6.88
C THR A 89 12.22 -30.58 5.42
N ASP A 90 12.86 -29.81 4.55
CA ASP A 90 13.17 -30.21 3.17
C ASP A 90 14.41 -31.14 3.12
N GLU A 91 14.79 -31.55 1.91
CA GLU A 91 15.96 -32.40 1.64
C GLU A 91 17.30 -31.77 2.07
N ASN A 92 17.34 -30.45 2.24
CA ASN A 92 18.51 -29.69 2.67
C ASN A 92 18.49 -29.38 4.17
N GLY A 93 17.49 -29.87 4.91
CA GLY A 93 17.34 -29.63 6.35
C GLY A 93 16.70 -28.28 6.70
N ASN A 94 16.18 -27.53 5.73
CA ASN A 94 15.49 -26.26 6.01
C ASN A 94 14.06 -26.53 6.49
N ASN A 95 13.61 -25.75 7.48
CA ASN A 95 12.25 -25.83 7.98
C ASN A 95 11.21 -25.47 6.90
N ILE A 96 10.25 -26.37 6.70
CA ILE A 96 9.07 -26.13 5.87
C ILE A 96 7.99 -25.50 6.76
N LEU A 97 7.60 -24.26 6.45
CA LEU A 97 6.54 -23.55 7.17
C LEU A 97 5.17 -24.18 6.90
N HIS A 98 4.19 -23.94 7.79
CA HIS A 98 2.83 -24.47 7.61
C HIS A 98 2.14 -23.88 6.39
N ALA A 99 2.43 -22.63 6.02
CA ALA A 99 1.98 -22.01 4.78
C ALA A 99 3.15 -21.35 4.06
N HIS A 100 3.07 -21.25 2.73
CA HIS A 100 4.11 -20.62 1.93
C HIS A 100 4.16 -19.11 2.21
N PRO A 101 5.34 -18.45 2.28
CA PRO A 101 5.42 -17.00 2.50
C PRO A 101 4.70 -16.13 1.45
N ASN A 102 4.56 -16.64 0.22
CA ASN A 102 3.78 -16.05 -0.87
C ASN A 102 2.43 -16.79 -1.08
N ALA A 103 1.87 -17.41 -0.04
CA ALA A 103 0.52 -17.97 -0.10
C ALA A 103 -0.50 -16.87 -0.44
N ARG A 104 -1.57 -17.25 -1.13
CA ARG A 104 -2.53 -16.30 -1.71
C ARG A 104 -3.95 -16.61 -1.28
N TYR A 105 -4.77 -15.56 -1.27
CA TYR A 105 -6.21 -15.67 -1.30
C TYR A 105 -6.74 -15.05 -2.60
N THR A 106 -7.80 -15.64 -3.15
CA THR A 106 -8.56 -15.10 -4.26
C THR A 106 -10.01 -14.94 -3.83
N ILE A 107 -10.56 -13.73 -3.96
CA ILE A 107 -11.91 -13.37 -3.54
C ILE A 107 -12.49 -12.31 -4.50
N ASN A 108 -13.81 -12.22 -4.64
CA ASN A 108 -14.43 -11.11 -5.36
C ASN A 108 -14.28 -9.81 -4.58
N LEU A 109 -14.10 -8.68 -5.28
CA LEU A 109 -14.02 -7.37 -4.61
C LEU A 109 -15.34 -7.01 -3.91
N THR A 110 -16.46 -7.43 -4.48
CA THR A 110 -17.82 -7.23 -3.93
C THR A 110 -18.07 -7.94 -2.61
N ASP A 111 -17.22 -8.90 -2.24
CA ASP A 111 -17.34 -9.63 -0.97
C ASP A 111 -16.78 -8.82 0.22
N LEU A 112 -16.03 -7.76 -0.03
CA LEU A 112 -15.51 -6.88 1.01
C LEU A 112 -16.55 -5.87 1.46
N SER A 113 -16.73 -5.73 2.78
CA SER A 113 -17.71 -4.82 3.39
C SER A 113 -17.44 -3.35 3.12
N ASN A 114 -16.23 -2.99 2.68
CA ASN A 114 -15.82 -1.64 2.32
C ASN A 114 -15.74 -1.40 0.80
N CYS A 115 -16.33 -2.29 -0.01
CA CYS A 115 -16.42 -2.12 -1.46
C CYS A 115 -17.23 -0.86 -1.83
N ASP A 116 -16.71 -0.05 -2.75
CA ASP A 116 -17.38 1.15 -3.23
C ASP A 116 -18.50 0.80 -4.22
N PRO A 117 -19.70 1.42 -4.13
CA PRO A 117 -20.78 1.18 -5.09
C PRO A 117 -20.42 1.57 -6.53
N LYS A 118 -19.38 2.38 -6.74
CA LYS A 118 -18.85 2.74 -8.07
C LYS A 118 -17.82 1.74 -8.61
N LEU A 119 -17.57 0.61 -7.94
CA LEU A 119 -16.64 -0.43 -8.39
C LEU A 119 -16.81 -0.75 -9.89
N GLU A 120 -18.06 -0.91 -10.32
CA GLU A 120 -18.43 -1.32 -11.67
C GLU A 120 -18.90 -0.15 -12.54
N ASP A 121 -18.71 1.10 -12.10
CA ASP A 121 -19.07 2.27 -12.89
C ASP A 121 -18.12 2.37 -14.09
N PRO A 122 -18.60 2.19 -15.34
CA PRO A 122 -17.74 2.26 -16.51
C PRO A 122 -17.14 3.64 -16.70
N ASN A 123 -17.74 4.70 -16.12
CA ASN A 123 -17.24 6.08 -16.12
C ASN A 123 -16.07 6.28 -15.15
N GLY A 124 -15.88 5.36 -14.20
CA GLY A 124 -14.86 5.43 -13.18
C GLY A 124 -15.07 6.56 -12.17
N VAL A 125 -14.08 6.75 -11.31
CA VAL A 125 -14.08 7.79 -10.27
C VAL A 125 -13.02 8.86 -10.55
N PRO A 126 -13.33 10.15 -10.29
CA PRO A 126 -12.33 11.21 -10.46
C PRO A 126 -11.17 11.01 -9.49
N ILE A 127 -9.95 11.21 -10.00
CA ILE A 127 -8.71 11.15 -9.23
C ILE A 127 -8.29 12.56 -8.87
N HIS A 128 -8.28 12.85 -7.56
CA HIS A 128 -7.82 14.12 -7.02
C HIS A 128 -6.35 14.06 -6.56
N GLY A 129 -5.88 12.88 -6.17
CA GLY A 129 -4.53 12.66 -5.64
C GLY A 129 -3.93 11.34 -6.12
N ILE A 130 -2.62 11.33 -6.34
CA ILE A 130 -1.82 10.12 -6.60
C ILE A 130 -0.74 10.03 -5.54
N LEU A 131 -0.63 8.88 -4.87
CA LEU A 131 0.39 8.63 -3.85
C LEU A 131 1.45 7.69 -4.42
N TYR A 132 2.70 8.09 -4.29
CA TYR A 132 3.87 7.25 -4.52
C TYR A 132 4.50 6.92 -3.18
N GLY A 133 4.84 5.64 -2.98
CA GLY A 133 5.41 5.18 -1.72
C GLY A 133 6.56 4.21 -1.95
N GLY A 134 7.57 4.31 -1.10
CA GLY A 134 8.72 3.40 -1.07
C GLY A 134 9.10 3.08 0.38
N ARG A 135 9.85 2.00 0.57
CA ARG A 135 10.44 1.70 1.88
C ARG A 135 11.75 2.44 2.03
N ASP A 136 11.75 3.46 2.89
CA ASP A 136 12.91 4.28 3.19
C ASP A 136 13.02 4.48 4.71
N SER A 137 14.10 3.99 5.31
CA SER A 137 14.23 4.04 6.76
C SER A 137 14.79 5.34 7.33
N ASP A 138 15.31 6.28 6.52
CA ASP A 138 16.05 7.42 7.07
C ASP A 138 15.97 8.75 6.32
N THR A 139 15.44 8.80 5.08
CA THR A 139 15.56 9.99 4.23
C THR A 139 14.23 10.75 4.08
N MET A 140 13.18 10.13 3.54
CA MET A 140 11.95 10.82 3.15
C MET A 140 10.94 10.96 4.31
N PRO A 141 10.28 12.13 4.45
CA PRO A 141 9.21 12.33 5.44
C PRO A 141 7.98 11.43 5.19
N PRO A 142 7.08 11.27 6.19
CA PRO A 142 5.90 10.42 6.05
C PRO A 142 4.97 10.77 4.90
N VAL A 143 4.81 12.07 4.60
CA VAL A 143 4.02 12.58 3.47
C VAL A 143 4.59 13.90 2.97
N VAL A 144 4.64 14.06 1.65
CA VAL A 144 5.07 15.29 0.96
C VAL A 144 4.20 15.50 -0.26
N GLU A 145 3.57 16.66 -0.41
CA GLU A 145 2.89 17.04 -1.67
C GLU A 145 3.90 17.62 -2.67
N SER A 146 3.81 17.20 -3.93
CA SER A 146 4.68 17.68 -5.01
C SER A 146 4.44 19.14 -5.38
N LEU A 147 5.47 19.85 -5.84
CA LEU A 147 5.38 21.24 -6.30
C LEU A 147 4.53 21.42 -7.58
N SER A 148 4.49 20.38 -8.43
CA SER A 148 3.75 20.37 -9.69
C SER A 148 3.56 18.94 -10.17
N TRP A 149 2.75 18.76 -11.22
CA TRP A 149 2.58 17.46 -11.88
C TRP A 149 3.91 16.86 -12.34
N GLU A 150 4.76 17.65 -13.02
CA GLU A 150 6.07 17.19 -13.48
C GLU A 150 7.00 16.83 -12.32
N TYR A 151 6.97 17.61 -11.23
CA TYR A 151 7.73 17.29 -10.03
C TYR A 151 7.22 15.99 -9.38
N GLY A 152 5.91 15.77 -9.39
CA GLY A 152 5.29 14.52 -8.95
C GLY A 152 5.69 13.31 -9.79
N ILE A 153 5.77 13.46 -11.12
CA ILE A 153 6.32 12.41 -12.00
C ILE A 153 7.78 12.14 -11.65
N PHE A 154 8.57 13.17 -11.39
CA PHE A 154 9.95 13.00 -10.96
C PHE A 154 10.03 12.22 -9.63
N MET A 155 9.25 12.60 -8.61
CA MET A 155 9.14 11.86 -7.35
C MET A 155 8.82 10.38 -7.57
N GLY A 156 7.83 10.09 -8.42
CA GLY A 156 7.49 8.72 -8.79
C GLY A 156 8.64 7.99 -9.50
N ALA A 157 9.36 8.68 -10.39
CA ALA A 157 10.47 8.11 -11.14
C ALA A 157 11.67 7.76 -10.26
N THR A 158 11.83 8.45 -9.13
CA THR A 158 12.97 8.32 -8.22
C THR A 158 12.63 7.54 -6.96
N ILE A 159 11.48 6.84 -6.91
CA ILE A 159 11.18 5.95 -5.78
C ILE A 159 12.30 4.92 -5.66
N GLU A 160 12.87 4.85 -4.46
CA GLU A 160 13.71 3.75 -4.02
C GLU A 160 12.97 2.97 -2.93
N SER A 161 13.16 1.66 -2.92
CA SER A 161 12.62 0.82 -1.86
C SER A 161 13.68 -0.13 -1.36
N GLU A 162 13.83 -0.19 -0.04
CA GLU A 162 14.65 -1.20 0.63
C GLU A 162 14.09 -2.61 0.36
N THR A 163 14.98 -3.55 0.07
CA THR A 163 14.65 -4.98 -0.04
C THR A 163 14.03 -5.49 1.26
N THR A 164 12.91 -6.21 1.14
CA THR A 164 12.32 -6.91 2.28
C THR A 164 13.12 -8.16 2.60
N SER A 165 13.00 -8.65 3.83
CA SER A 165 13.53 -9.96 4.26
C SER A 165 12.96 -11.16 3.50
N ALA A 166 11.90 -10.96 2.69
CA ALA A 166 11.32 -12.01 1.85
C ALA A 166 12.05 -12.19 0.50
N THR A 167 12.87 -11.21 0.08
CA THR A 167 13.72 -11.35 -1.10
C THR A 167 15.01 -12.04 -0.67
N LEU A 168 15.46 -13.08 -1.38
CA LEU A 168 16.69 -13.87 -1.14
C LEU A 168 18.02 -13.05 -1.18
N GLY A 169 17.97 -11.73 -1.12
CA GLY A 169 19.12 -10.82 -1.14
C GLY A 169 19.42 -10.16 0.20
N ALA A 170 20.50 -9.37 0.25
CA ALA A 170 20.86 -8.59 1.43
C ALA A 170 19.73 -7.63 1.84
N VAL A 171 19.36 -7.66 3.11
CA VAL A 171 18.32 -6.80 3.71
C VAL A 171 18.83 -5.35 3.80
N GLY A 172 17.99 -4.38 3.46
CA GLY A 172 18.33 -2.95 3.58
C GLY A 172 19.07 -2.35 2.39
N VAL A 173 19.20 -3.07 1.27
CA VAL A 173 19.72 -2.48 0.03
C VAL A 173 18.58 -1.75 -0.68
N ARG A 174 18.77 -0.44 -0.91
CA ARG A 174 17.83 0.34 -1.73
C ARG A 174 17.96 -0.05 -3.20
N LYS A 175 16.82 -0.29 -3.82
CA LYS A 175 16.72 -0.48 -5.27
C LYS A 175 15.75 0.53 -5.84
N ALA A 176 16.12 1.10 -6.98
CA ALA A 176 15.22 1.95 -7.75
C ALA A 176 13.99 1.12 -8.19
N SER A 177 12.80 1.64 -7.89
CA SER A 177 11.51 1.06 -8.25
C SER A 177 10.61 2.17 -8.82
N PRO A 178 10.96 2.74 -9.99
CA PRO A 178 10.24 3.85 -10.59
C PRO A 178 8.75 3.53 -10.73
N MET A 179 7.91 4.39 -10.14
CA MET A 179 6.45 4.29 -10.08
C MET A 179 5.92 2.98 -9.48
N ALA A 180 6.77 2.21 -8.77
CA ALA A 180 6.51 0.82 -8.38
C ALA A 180 6.08 -0.08 -9.55
N ASN A 181 6.48 0.26 -10.78
CA ASN A 181 5.95 -0.36 -12.00
C ASN A 181 7.03 -0.94 -12.91
N LEU A 182 8.30 -0.93 -12.46
CA LEU A 182 9.47 -1.26 -13.28
C LEU A 182 9.36 -2.63 -13.96
N ASP A 183 8.95 -3.66 -13.21
CA ASP A 183 8.85 -5.04 -13.70
C ASP A 183 7.67 -5.26 -14.66
N PHE A 184 6.75 -4.29 -14.76
CA PHE A 184 5.54 -4.36 -15.60
C PHE A 184 5.61 -3.42 -16.82
N LEU A 185 6.73 -2.72 -17.02
CA LEU A 185 6.87 -1.81 -18.15
C LEU A 185 6.98 -2.55 -19.48
N VAL A 186 6.03 -2.32 -20.38
CA VAL A 186 6.04 -2.82 -21.76
C VAL A 186 6.71 -1.87 -22.76
N VAL A 187 7.21 -0.72 -22.27
CA VAL A 187 7.96 0.28 -23.05
C VAL A 187 9.17 0.75 -22.26
N PRO A 188 10.22 1.29 -22.92
CA PRO A 188 11.36 1.85 -22.20
C PRO A 188 10.93 2.92 -21.19
N LEU A 189 11.55 2.94 -20.01
CA LEU A 189 11.22 3.87 -18.92
C LEU A 189 11.15 5.33 -19.38
N GLY A 190 12.11 5.79 -20.19
CA GLY A 190 12.08 7.15 -20.73
C GLY A 190 10.85 7.46 -21.59
N LYS A 191 10.28 6.47 -22.30
CA LYS A 191 9.02 6.61 -23.04
C LYS A 191 7.82 6.61 -22.08
N TYR A 192 7.84 5.76 -21.06
CA TYR A 192 6.83 5.72 -20.01
C TYR A 192 6.69 7.08 -19.29
N LEU A 193 7.80 7.67 -18.84
CA LEU A 193 7.82 8.97 -18.18
C LEU A 193 7.35 10.11 -19.10
N LYS A 194 7.77 10.09 -20.38
CA LYS A 194 7.28 11.04 -21.39
C LYS A 194 5.77 10.95 -21.59
N ASN A 195 5.19 9.75 -21.50
CA ASN A 195 3.75 9.57 -21.61
C ASN A 195 3.01 10.18 -20.42
N HIS A 196 3.51 10.00 -19.19
CA HIS A 196 2.95 10.65 -17.98
C HIS A 196 2.95 12.18 -18.09
N ARG A 197 4.05 12.77 -18.56
CA ARG A 197 4.13 14.22 -18.79
C ARG A 197 3.13 14.68 -19.85
N LYS A 198 3.08 13.98 -20.99
CA LYS A 198 2.11 14.29 -22.06
C LYS A 198 0.66 14.13 -21.61
N PHE A 199 0.39 13.16 -20.74
CA PHE A 199 -0.93 12.92 -20.18
C PHE A 199 -1.38 14.11 -19.32
N GLY A 200 -0.57 14.53 -18.34
CA GLY A 200 -0.90 15.69 -17.50
C GLY A 200 -1.07 16.99 -18.27
N ASN A 201 -0.26 17.24 -19.30
CA ASN A 201 -0.40 18.43 -20.14
C ASN A 201 -1.76 18.54 -20.86
N ARG A 202 -2.53 17.46 -20.93
CA ARG A 202 -3.87 17.43 -21.56
C ARG A 202 -4.99 17.59 -20.54
N LEU A 203 -4.71 17.44 -19.24
CA LEU A 203 -5.70 17.54 -18.19
C LEU A 203 -5.99 19.01 -17.91
N LYS A 204 -7.26 19.32 -17.67
CA LYS A 204 -7.65 20.64 -17.14
C LYS A 204 -7.34 20.72 -15.66
N TYR A 205 -7.55 19.62 -14.94
CA TYR A 205 -7.28 19.47 -13.52
C TYR A 205 -6.35 18.27 -13.32
N CYS A 206 -5.05 18.53 -13.16
CA CYS A 206 -4.10 17.50 -12.80
C CYS A 206 -4.33 17.07 -11.34
N PRO A 207 -4.33 15.76 -11.04
CA PRO A 207 -4.32 15.33 -9.64
C PRO A 207 -3.04 15.79 -8.96
N LYS A 208 -3.15 16.13 -7.68
CA LYS A 208 -1.97 16.39 -6.85
C LYS A 208 -1.19 15.09 -6.68
N VAL A 209 0.13 15.19 -6.65
CA VAL A 209 0.98 14.02 -6.42
C VAL A 209 1.59 14.14 -5.04
N PHE A 210 1.64 13.02 -4.33
CA PHE A 210 2.20 12.93 -2.99
C PHE A 210 3.25 11.83 -2.96
N SER A 211 4.36 12.08 -2.28
CA SER A 211 5.29 11.04 -1.84
C SER A 211 4.94 10.64 -0.41
N THR A 212 5.06 9.36 -0.09
CA THR A 212 4.77 8.80 1.24
C THR A 212 5.86 7.84 1.70
N ASN A 213 6.17 7.86 2.99
CA ASN A 213 7.11 6.94 3.60
C ASN A 213 6.66 6.50 5.01
N TYR A 214 6.12 5.29 5.11
CA TYR A 214 5.64 4.74 6.38
C TYR A 214 6.74 4.02 7.18
N PHE A 215 7.95 3.94 6.64
CA PHE A 215 9.02 3.08 7.14
C PHE A 215 10.18 3.84 7.79
N LEU A 216 10.04 5.15 7.93
CA LEU A 216 11.01 6.01 8.58
C LEU A 216 11.31 5.52 10.01
N LYS A 217 12.60 5.49 10.37
CA LYS A 217 13.10 5.06 11.67
C LYS A 217 13.84 6.17 12.40
N GLY A 218 13.71 6.14 13.72
CA GLY A 218 14.46 7.00 14.63
C GLY A 218 15.89 6.49 14.83
N LYS A 219 16.68 7.28 15.58
CA LYS A 219 18.08 6.91 15.91
C LYS A 219 18.19 5.61 16.73
N ASP A 220 17.12 5.24 17.43
CA ASP A 220 17.04 3.99 18.20
C ASP A 220 16.64 2.77 17.34
N GLY A 221 16.48 2.96 16.02
CA GLY A 221 16.13 1.91 15.06
C GLY A 221 14.64 1.54 15.06
N LYS A 222 13.80 2.20 15.86
CA LYS A 222 12.35 1.97 15.88
C LYS A 222 11.67 2.79 14.79
N TYR A 223 10.53 2.29 14.31
CA TYR A 223 9.71 3.04 13.37
C TYR A 223 9.10 4.26 14.05
N LEU A 224 9.14 5.40 13.36
CA LEU A 224 8.50 6.64 13.79
C LEU A 224 7.00 6.66 13.48
N ASN A 225 6.52 5.72 12.65
CA ASN A 225 5.12 5.62 12.27
C ASN A 225 4.47 4.37 12.87
N GLY A 226 3.25 4.52 13.36
CA GLY A 226 2.34 3.40 13.60
C GLY A 226 1.72 2.88 12.30
N MET A 227 1.23 1.63 12.29
CA MET A 227 0.57 1.04 11.11
C MET A 227 -0.71 1.79 10.69
N LEU A 228 -1.41 2.40 11.64
CA LEU A 228 -2.64 3.16 11.38
C LEU A 228 -2.38 4.64 11.06
N ASP A 229 -1.17 5.15 11.34
CA ASP A 229 -0.79 6.55 11.07
C ASP A 229 -0.91 6.87 9.57
N LYS A 230 -0.80 5.86 8.69
CA LYS A 230 -1.07 5.97 7.24
C LYS A 230 -2.43 6.61 6.92
N LYS A 231 -3.44 6.39 7.77
CA LYS A 231 -4.77 7.00 7.62
C LYS A 231 -4.67 8.52 7.70
N ILE A 232 -3.86 9.04 8.62
CA ILE A 232 -3.68 10.48 8.83
C ILE A 232 -3.01 11.12 7.62
N TRP A 233 -1.97 10.48 7.08
CA TRP A 233 -1.26 10.95 5.90
C TRP A 233 -2.17 11.04 4.67
N VAL A 234 -3.05 10.05 4.49
CA VAL A 234 -4.05 10.04 3.41
C VAL A 234 -5.12 11.10 3.62
N ILE A 235 -5.64 11.29 4.84
CA ILE A 235 -6.64 12.33 5.13
C ILE A 235 -6.06 13.72 4.93
N TRP A 236 -4.80 13.95 5.32
CA TRP A 236 -4.14 15.22 5.03
C TRP A 236 -3.98 15.45 3.51
N ALA A 237 -3.57 14.41 2.77
CA ALA A 237 -3.47 14.49 1.32
C ALA A 237 -4.83 14.79 0.66
N GLU A 238 -5.90 14.15 1.11
CA GLU A 238 -7.28 14.45 0.69
C GLU A 238 -7.64 15.91 0.97
N GLY A 239 -7.45 16.42 2.19
CA GLY A 239 -7.74 17.81 2.53
C GLY A 239 -6.92 18.80 1.70
N ARG A 240 -5.66 18.48 1.36
CA ARG A 240 -4.84 19.27 0.43
C ARG A 240 -5.39 19.30 -0.99
N THR A 241 -6.11 18.27 -1.43
CA THR A 241 -6.80 18.28 -2.74
C THR A 241 -8.08 19.11 -2.74
N GLN A 242 -8.73 19.26 -1.57
CA GLN A 242 -9.97 20.05 -1.43
C GLN A 242 -9.72 21.50 -1.01
N GLY A 243 -8.51 21.82 -0.55
CA GLY A 243 -8.14 23.16 -0.07
C GLY A 243 -8.43 23.38 1.42
N ASP A 244 -8.58 22.30 2.18
CA ASP A 244 -8.92 22.35 3.62
C ASP A 244 -7.71 22.70 4.50
N PHE A 245 -6.50 22.38 4.04
CA PHE A 245 -5.26 22.62 4.76
C PHE A 245 -4.33 23.53 3.97
N ASP A 246 -3.57 24.36 4.68
CA ASP A 246 -2.35 24.98 4.16
C ASP A 246 -1.17 24.00 4.22
N ALA A 247 0.02 24.44 3.78
CA ALA A 247 1.23 23.65 3.90
C ALA A 247 2.48 24.53 4.04
N ILE A 248 3.57 23.92 4.49
CA ILE A 248 4.90 24.54 4.57
C ILE A 248 5.62 24.25 3.26
N GLU A 249 5.97 25.28 2.51
CA GLU A 249 6.77 25.14 1.29
C GLU A 249 8.23 24.83 1.62
N THR A 250 8.78 23.80 0.98
CA THR A 250 10.15 23.34 1.15
C THR A 250 10.76 22.98 -0.21
N PRO A 251 12.10 22.80 -0.31
CA PRO A 251 12.74 22.38 -1.56
C PRO A 251 12.28 21.01 -2.09
N ILE A 252 11.72 20.15 -1.24
CA ILE A 252 11.23 18.83 -1.61
C ILE A 252 9.72 18.78 -1.89
N GLY A 253 9.01 19.90 -1.73
CA GLY A 253 7.56 19.97 -1.84
C GLY A 253 6.89 20.64 -0.66
N TYR A 254 5.61 20.38 -0.49
CA TYR A 254 4.79 20.94 0.59
C TYR A 254 4.61 19.92 1.72
N LEU A 255 4.95 20.34 2.94
CA LEU A 255 4.82 19.55 4.16
C LEU A 255 3.59 19.96 4.97
N PRO A 256 2.95 19.03 5.70
CA PRO A 256 1.88 19.35 6.63
C PRO A 256 2.34 20.30 7.74
N LYS A 257 1.46 21.17 8.24
CA LYS A 257 1.71 21.90 9.49
C LYS A 257 1.47 20.98 10.69
N TYR A 258 2.22 21.18 11.77
CA TYR A 258 2.06 20.38 13.00
C TYR A 258 0.64 20.40 13.55
N ASP A 259 0.01 21.57 13.63
CA ASP A 259 -1.33 21.72 14.22
C ASP A 259 -2.39 20.93 13.44
N ASP A 260 -2.28 20.85 12.12
CA ASP A 260 -3.17 20.05 11.27
C ASP A 260 -3.03 18.56 11.62
N LEU A 261 -1.80 18.06 11.70
CA LEU A 261 -1.54 16.67 12.04
C LEU A 261 -1.99 16.35 13.46
N LYS A 262 -1.69 17.21 14.43
CA LYS A 262 -2.10 17.03 15.82
C LYS A 262 -3.62 16.91 15.92
N ALA A 263 -4.37 17.76 15.23
CA ALA A 263 -5.82 17.70 15.19
C ALA A 263 -6.31 16.39 14.56
N LEU A 264 -5.74 15.97 13.42
CA LEU A 264 -6.11 14.74 12.73
C LEU A 264 -5.80 13.49 13.55
N PHE A 265 -4.62 13.40 14.17
CA PHE A 265 -4.25 12.28 15.05
C PHE A 265 -5.19 12.16 16.24
N LYS A 266 -5.56 13.29 16.84
CA LYS A 266 -6.51 13.30 17.96
C LYS A 266 -7.92 12.87 17.51
N LEU A 267 -8.38 13.36 16.37
CA LEU A 267 -9.72 13.06 15.85
C LEU A 267 -9.86 11.60 15.41
N GLU A 268 -8.89 11.09 14.64
CA GLU A 268 -9.05 9.84 13.89
C GLU A 268 -8.49 8.61 14.62
N LEU A 269 -7.57 8.82 15.57
CA LEU A 269 -6.87 7.74 16.28
C LEU A 269 -6.87 7.92 17.80
N ASP A 270 -7.48 8.99 18.33
CA ASP A 270 -7.42 9.38 19.75
C ASP A 270 -5.97 9.40 20.31
N LYS A 271 -5.00 9.73 19.46
CA LYS A 271 -3.57 9.73 19.76
C LYS A 271 -3.11 11.16 20.02
N ASP A 272 -2.38 11.37 21.12
CA ASP A 272 -1.66 12.63 21.34
C ASP A 272 -0.39 12.64 20.49
N TYR A 273 -0.35 13.51 19.48
CA TYR A 273 0.76 13.62 18.55
C TYR A 273 1.65 14.79 18.98
N SER A 274 2.87 14.46 19.40
CA SER A 274 3.77 15.43 20.02
C SER A 274 4.54 16.26 18.98
N GLN A 275 5.01 17.44 19.39
CA GLN A 275 5.90 18.26 18.57
C GLN A 275 7.22 17.54 18.29
N GLU A 276 7.66 16.68 19.21
CA GLU A 276 8.88 15.89 19.08
C GLU A 276 8.74 14.85 17.97
N ASP A 277 7.62 14.11 17.94
CA ASP A 277 7.32 13.14 16.88
C ASP A 277 7.28 13.83 15.52
N TYR A 278 6.59 14.97 15.42
CA TYR A 278 6.55 15.78 14.21
C TYR A 278 7.95 16.22 13.77
N THR A 279 8.74 16.75 14.69
CA THR A 279 10.09 17.22 14.37
C THR A 279 10.98 16.08 13.91
N GLU A 280 10.87 14.89 14.52
CA GLU A 280 11.70 13.75 14.11
C GLU A 280 11.28 13.17 12.75
N GLN A 281 9.97 13.18 12.46
CA GLN A 281 9.40 12.68 11.21
C GLN A 281 9.64 13.61 10.02
N PHE A 282 9.67 14.93 10.23
CA PHE A 282 9.76 15.96 9.17
C PHE A 282 11.07 16.78 9.22
N LYS A 283 12.12 16.26 9.84
CA LYS A 283 13.46 16.89 9.94
C LYS A 283 14.19 17.04 8.61
#